data_AF-A0A5C7XJY2-F1
#
_entry.id   AF-A0A5C7XJY2-F1
#
_cell.length_a   1.000
_cell.length_b   1.000
_cell.length_c   1.000
_cell.angle_alpha   90.00
_cell.angle_beta   90.00
_cell.angle_gamma   90.00
#
_symmetry.space_group_name_H-M   'P 1'
#
loop_
_entity.id
_entity.type
_entity.pdbx_description
1 polymer ?
#
loop_
_entity_poly.entity_id
_entity_poly.type
_entity_poly.pdbx_seq_one_letter_code
_entity_poly.pdbx_strand_id
1 'polypeptide(L)'
;MRDPKSEPHAEPIDETGIFLAEYEVRPAPHSEDFATVGGAFVVCFVRATDADAAHAACMRYFVETAWECVERTRLPQPLEREDLEDDDEALDAFDEAMTHGECFLFHLWPPEPGEGEALH
;
A
#
# COMPACT_ATOMS: atom_id res chain seq x y z
N MET A 1 8.89 46.04 31.18
CA MET A 1 8.33 45.16 30.13
C MET A 1 9.51 44.47 29.48
N ARG A 2 9.67 43.16 29.70
CA ARG A 2 10.66 42.33 29.02
C ARG A 2 9.88 41.42 28.08
N ASP A 3 10.29 41.40 26.82
CA ASP A 3 9.79 40.52 25.79
C ASP A 3 9.90 39.04 26.24
N PRO A 4 8.83 38.23 26.14
CA PRO A 4 8.97 36.80 26.27
C PRO A 4 9.67 36.28 25.01
N LYS A 5 10.84 35.66 25.20
CA LYS A 5 11.53 34.90 24.17
C LYS A 5 10.56 33.88 23.59
N SER A 6 10.24 34.01 22.30
CA SER A 6 9.62 32.95 21.52
C SER A 6 10.56 31.73 21.57
N GLU A 7 10.13 30.69 22.26
CA GLU A 7 10.74 29.37 22.20
C GLU A 7 10.56 28.83 20.77
N PRO A 8 11.55 28.15 20.18
CA PRO A 8 11.36 27.49 18.89
C PRO A 8 10.30 26.40 19.09
N HIS A 9 9.14 26.57 18.45
CA HIS A 9 8.17 25.52 18.26
C HIS A 9 8.84 24.46 17.39
N ALA A 10 9.47 23.47 18.02
CA ALA A 10 9.88 22.26 17.32
C ALA A 10 8.57 21.58 16.89
N GLU A 11 8.27 21.66 15.60
CA GLU A 11 7.20 20.86 15.01
C GLU A 11 7.51 19.40 15.36
N PRO A 12 6.49 18.58 15.71
CA PRO A 12 6.72 17.16 15.96
C PRO A 12 7.42 16.61 14.73
N ILE A 13 8.60 16.02 14.93
CA ILE A 13 9.26 15.25 13.89
C ILE A 13 8.27 14.14 13.58
N ASP A 14 7.67 14.17 12.40
CA ASP A 14 6.73 13.16 11.96
C ASP A 14 7.54 11.87 11.87
N GLU A 15 7.51 11.02 12.90
CA GLU A 15 8.23 9.74 12.98
C GLU A 15 7.63 8.69 12.01
N THR A 16 7.03 9.14 10.90
CA THR A 16 6.52 8.25 9.88
C THR A 16 7.63 7.89 8.89
N GLY A 17 7.66 6.61 8.53
CA GLY A 17 8.55 6.05 7.52
C GLY A 17 7.75 5.28 6.48
N ILE A 18 8.42 4.87 5.39
CA ILE A 18 7.79 3.98 4.41
C ILE A 18 7.87 2.55 4.93
N PHE A 19 6.73 1.87 4.86
CA PHE A 19 6.63 0.44 5.08
C PHE A 19 6.34 -0.24 3.74
N LEU A 20 7.05 -1.35 3.51
CA LEU A 20 6.82 -2.24 2.39
C LEU A 20 6.04 -3.46 2.86
N ALA A 21 4.94 -3.75 2.18
CA ALA A 21 4.12 -4.94 2.38
C ALA A 21 3.71 -5.54 1.04
N GLU A 22 3.32 -6.81 1.04
CA GLU A 22 2.82 -7.49 -0.15
C GLU A 22 1.60 -8.33 0.21
N TYR A 23 0.57 -8.25 -0.64
CA TYR A 23 -0.68 -8.97 -0.46
C TYR A 23 -1.11 -9.65 -1.75
N GLU A 24 -1.69 -10.83 -1.61
CA GLU A 24 -2.58 -11.37 -2.63
C GLU A 24 -3.97 -10.79 -2.42
N VAL A 25 -4.55 -10.24 -3.48
CA VAL A 25 -5.90 -9.69 -3.48
C VAL A 25 -6.71 -10.24 -4.64
N ARG A 26 -8.03 -10.22 -4.50
CA ARG A 26 -8.99 -10.46 -5.59
C ARG A 26 -9.97 -9.30 -5.70
N PRO A 27 -10.50 -8.99 -6.89
CA PRO A 27 -11.58 -8.05 -6.98
C PRO A 27 -12.76 -8.54 -6.14
N ALA A 28 -13.42 -7.65 -5.42
CA ALA A 28 -14.62 -7.99 -4.68
C ALA A 28 -15.75 -8.38 -5.66
N PRO A 29 -16.72 -9.22 -5.26
CA PRO A 29 -17.82 -9.68 -6.14
C PRO A 29 -18.67 -8.56 -6.77
N HIS A 30 -18.61 -7.35 -6.22
CA HIS A 30 -19.33 -6.18 -6.71
C HIS A 30 -18.46 -5.22 -7.53
N SER A 31 -17.17 -5.53 -7.71
CA SER A 31 -16.26 -4.78 -8.57
C SER A 31 -16.59 -5.00 -10.05
N GLU A 32 -16.40 -3.97 -10.86
CA GLU A 32 -16.52 -4.06 -12.32
C GLU A 32 -15.48 -5.04 -12.91
N ASP A 33 -14.34 -5.20 -12.23
CA ASP A 33 -13.23 -6.06 -12.66
C ASP A 33 -13.43 -7.54 -12.31
N PHE A 34 -14.45 -7.88 -11.51
CA PHE A 34 -14.66 -9.24 -10.98
C PHE A 34 -14.74 -10.32 -12.07
N ALA A 35 -15.29 -9.99 -13.24
CA ALA A 35 -15.42 -10.92 -14.35
C ALA A 35 -14.15 -11.08 -15.20
N THR A 36 -13.21 -10.13 -15.11
CA THR A 36 -12.07 -10.02 -16.04
C THR A 36 -10.71 -10.15 -15.37
N VAL A 37 -10.65 -10.04 -14.04
CA VAL A 37 -9.43 -10.14 -13.25
C VAL A 37 -9.56 -11.28 -12.24
N GLY A 38 -8.60 -12.20 -12.27
CA GLY A 38 -8.54 -13.34 -11.34
C GLY A 38 -7.96 -12.97 -9.98
N GLY A 39 -7.08 -11.96 -9.95
CA GLY A 39 -6.45 -11.45 -8.74
C GLY A 39 -5.21 -10.59 -9.05
N ALA A 40 -4.54 -10.16 -7.99
CA ALA A 40 -3.30 -9.41 -8.06
C ALA A 40 -2.37 -9.72 -6.89
N PHE A 41 -1.06 -9.62 -7.14
CA PHE A 41 -0.09 -9.36 -6.09
C PHE A 41 0.11 -7.86 -6.04
N VAL A 42 -0.08 -7.28 -4.86
CA VAL A 42 0.03 -5.84 -4.66
C VAL A 42 1.22 -5.54 -3.77
N VAL A 43 2.23 -4.88 -4.35
CA VAL A 43 3.36 -4.33 -3.59
C VAL A 43 2.93 -2.96 -3.09
N CYS A 44 2.89 -2.82 -1.76
CA CYS A 44 2.37 -1.64 -1.09
C CYS A 44 3.51 -0.87 -0.44
N PHE A 45 3.69 0.38 -0.83
CA PHE A 45 4.56 1.35 -0.18
C PHE A 45 3.68 2.34 0.57
N VAL A 46 3.73 2.34 1.89
CA VAL A 46 2.82 3.16 2.71
C VAL A 46 3.59 3.92 3.77
N ARG A 47 3.34 5.23 3.85
CA ARG A 47 3.88 6.07 4.91
C ARG A 47 3.07 5.88 6.19
N ALA A 48 3.71 5.36 7.24
CA ALA A 48 3.05 5.03 8.49
C ALA A 48 4.00 5.19 9.69
N THR A 49 3.42 5.22 10.90
CA THR A 49 4.19 5.27 12.16
C THR A 49 4.70 3.91 12.59
N ASP A 50 4.03 2.84 12.18
CA ASP A 50 4.32 1.46 12.54
C ASP A 50 3.68 0.49 11.54
N ALA A 51 4.03 -0.80 11.68
CA ALA A 51 3.57 -1.85 10.79
C ALA A 51 2.03 -2.07 10.85
N ASP A 52 1.40 -1.87 12.01
CA ASP A 52 -0.04 -2.05 12.16
C ASP A 52 -0.81 -0.92 11.47
N ALA A 53 -0.32 0.32 11.58
CA ALA A 53 -0.83 1.48 10.85
C ALA A 53 -0.66 1.31 9.33
N ALA A 54 0.50 0.83 8.87
CA ALA A 54 0.73 0.53 7.46
C ALA A 54 -0.24 -0.55 6.94
N HIS A 55 -0.42 -1.63 7.71
CA HIS A 55 -1.38 -2.67 7.37
C HIS A 55 -2.82 -2.13 7.30
N ALA A 56 -3.24 -1.34 8.29
CA ALA A 56 -4.58 -0.76 8.33
C ALA A 56 -4.85 0.16 7.13
N ALA A 57 -3.85 0.94 6.69
CA ALA A 57 -3.94 1.76 5.50
C ALA A 57 -4.09 0.91 4.22
N CYS A 58 -3.31 -0.16 4.05
CA CYS A 58 -3.46 -1.09 2.92
C CYS A 58 -4.88 -1.69 2.88
N MET A 59 -5.39 -2.17 4.03
CA MET A 59 -6.73 -2.75 4.10
C MET A 59 -7.82 -1.73 3.79
N ARG A 60 -7.67 -0.48 4.25
CA ARG A 60 -8.59 0.61 3.91
C ARG A 60 -8.62 0.83 2.41
N TYR A 61 -7.45 0.96 1.78
CA TYR A 61 -7.36 1.15 0.33
C TYR A 61 -8.05 0.02 -0.43
N PHE A 62 -7.79 -1.25 -0.08
CA PHE A 62 -8.43 -2.39 -0.74
C PHE A 62 -9.95 -2.34 -0.64
N VAL A 63 -10.50 -2.07 0.55
CA VAL A 63 -11.96 -1.96 0.72
C VAL A 63 -12.53 -0.80 -0.10
N GLU A 64 -11.88 0.36 -0.09
CA GLU A 64 -12.33 1.55 -0.83
C GLU A 64 -12.25 1.38 -2.36
N THR A 65 -11.37 0.50 -2.84
CA THR A 65 -11.15 0.21 -4.26
C THR A 65 -11.74 -1.14 -4.70
N ALA A 66 -12.63 -1.72 -3.89
CA ALA A 66 -13.33 -2.98 -4.18
C ALA A 66 -12.38 -4.17 -4.44
N TRP A 67 -11.32 -4.29 -3.63
CA TRP A 67 -10.45 -5.44 -3.52
C TRP A 67 -10.61 -6.14 -2.17
N GLU A 68 -10.49 -7.45 -2.19
CA GLU A 68 -10.50 -8.31 -1.02
C GLU A 68 -9.11 -8.93 -0.82
N CYS A 69 -8.53 -8.77 0.37
CA CYS A 69 -7.28 -9.41 0.73
C CYS A 69 -7.49 -10.92 0.91
N VAL A 70 -6.78 -11.73 0.12
CA VAL A 70 -6.75 -13.19 0.23
C VAL A 70 -5.66 -13.61 1.19
N GLU A 71 -4.44 -13.10 1.01
CA GLU A 71 -3.27 -13.48 1.79
C GLU A 71 -2.31 -12.31 2.00
N ARG A 72 -1.58 -12.33 3.12
CA ARG A 72 -0.47 -11.40 3.39
C ARG A 72 0.85 -12.06 3.01
N THR A 73 1.28 -11.90 1.77
CA THR A 73 2.53 -12.49 1.26
C THR A 73 3.76 -11.94 1.98
N ARG A 74 3.73 -10.64 2.33
CA ARG A 74 4.77 -9.98 3.14
C ARG A 74 4.12 -9.05 4.16
N LEU A 75 4.42 -9.29 5.43
CA LEU A 75 4.03 -8.38 6.52
C LEU A 75 4.73 -7.02 6.37
N PRO A 76 4.08 -5.91 6.74
CA PRO A 76 4.70 -4.60 6.66
C PRO A 76 6.02 -4.53 7.43
N GLN A 77 7.05 -4.05 6.76
CA GLN A 77 8.38 -3.83 7.32
C GLN A 77 8.86 -2.43 6.95
N PRO A 78 9.57 -1.72 7.85
CA PRO A 78 10.24 -0.48 7.50
C PRO A 78 11.14 -0.70 6.29
N LEU A 79 11.13 0.26 5.37
CA LEU A 79 11.94 0.25 4.17
C LEU A 79 12.70 1.57 4.09
N GLU A 80 14.01 1.48 3.91
CA GLU A 80 14.83 2.65 3.62
C GLU A 80 15.00 2.78 2.10
N ARG A 81 15.15 4.02 1.62
CA ARG A 81 15.36 4.27 0.19
C ARG A 81 16.60 3.55 -0.36
N GLU A 82 17.64 3.46 0.45
CA GLU A 82 18.92 2.80 0.15
C GLU A 82 18.76 1.27 -0.05
N ASP A 83 17.63 0.67 0.34
CA ASP A 83 17.38 -0.76 0.09
C ASP A 83 16.90 -1.03 -1.35
N LEU A 84 16.63 0.03 -2.14
CA LEU A 84 16.01 -0.06 -3.47
C LEU A 84 16.91 0.42 -4.62
N GLU A 85 18.20 0.67 -4.39
CA GLU A 85 19.09 1.37 -5.35
C GLU A 85 19.19 0.70 -6.74
N ASP A 86 18.91 -0.60 -6.81
CA ASP A 86 18.95 -1.42 -8.02
C ASP A 86 17.57 -1.63 -8.69
N ASP A 87 16.50 -1.02 -8.18
CA ASP A 87 15.13 -1.17 -8.67
C ASP A 87 14.45 0.19 -8.89
N ASP A 88 14.56 0.71 -10.12
CA ASP A 88 14.03 2.02 -10.51
C ASP A 88 12.50 2.13 -10.29
N GLU A 89 11.73 1.06 -10.54
CA GLU A 89 10.27 1.07 -10.37
C GLU A 89 9.89 1.15 -8.89
N ALA A 90 10.60 0.40 -8.05
CA ALA A 90 10.41 0.48 -6.60
C ALA A 90 10.87 1.83 -6.03
N LEU A 91 11.93 2.44 -6.57
CA LEU A 91 12.40 3.78 -6.16
C LEU A 91 11.38 4.86 -6.47
N ASP A 92 10.78 4.83 -7.65
CA ASP A 92 9.71 5.75 -8.05
C ASP A 92 8.47 5.57 -7.16
N ALA A 93 8.07 4.32 -6.89
CA ALA A 93 6.95 4.03 -5.99
C ALA A 93 7.21 4.49 -4.54
N PHE A 94 8.45 4.34 -4.05
CA PHE A 94 8.88 4.86 -2.76
C PHE A 94 8.75 6.39 -2.70
N ASP A 95 9.24 7.10 -3.72
CA ASP A 95 9.19 8.57 -3.77
C ASP A 95 7.75 9.10 -3.87
N GLU A 96 6.91 8.41 -4.64
CA GLU A 96 5.48 8.68 -4.73
C GLU A 96 4.83 8.51 -3.35
N ALA A 97 5.10 7.40 -2.64
CA ALA A 97 4.56 7.14 -1.31
C ALA A 97 5.07 8.15 -0.27
N MET A 98 6.32 8.61 -0.38
CA MET A 98 6.85 9.69 0.47
C MET A 98 6.08 11.00 0.27
N THR A 99 5.71 11.30 -0.98
CA THR A 99 5.04 12.54 -1.38
C THR A 99 3.53 12.52 -1.11
N HIS A 100 2.87 11.40 -1.44
CA HIS A 100 1.42 11.25 -1.44
C HIS A 100 0.89 10.42 -0.27
N GLY A 101 1.77 9.75 0.47
CA GLY A 101 1.44 8.92 1.64
C GLY A 101 1.34 7.43 1.31
N GLU A 102 1.07 7.06 0.06
CA GLU A 102 0.93 5.66 -0.35
C GLU A 102 1.17 5.50 -1.87
N CYS A 103 1.68 4.35 -2.28
CA CYS A 103 1.78 3.91 -3.66
C CYS A 103 1.58 2.39 -3.72
N PHE A 104 0.77 1.92 -4.68
CA PHE A 104 0.39 0.51 -4.82
C PHE A 104 0.70 0.03 -6.24
N LEU A 105 1.58 -0.95 -6.38
CA LEU A 105 1.90 -1.59 -7.65
C LEU A 105 1.11 -2.89 -7.79
N PHE A 106 0.29 -2.99 -8.84
CA PHE A 106 -0.59 -4.13 -9.08
C PHE A 106 -0.01 -5.04 -10.17
N HIS A 107 0.27 -6.29 -9.82
CA HIS A 107 0.63 -7.35 -10.76
C HIS A 107 -0.57 -8.28 -10.97
N LEU A 108 -1.39 -7.96 -11.97
CA LEU A 108 -2.67 -8.62 -12.25
C LEU A 108 -2.50 -9.96 -12.99
N TRP A 109 -3.39 -10.92 -12.71
CA TRP A 109 -3.57 -12.12 -13.54
C TRP A 109 -5.03 -12.32 -13.96
N PRO A 110 -5.29 -12.99 -15.10
CA PRO A 110 -6.64 -13.29 -15.54
C PRO A 110 -7.32 -14.34 -14.64
N PRO A 111 -8.66 -14.43 -14.66
CA PRO A 111 -9.41 -15.46 -13.93
C PRO A 111 -9.00 -16.87 -14.40
N GLU A 112 -9.05 -17.84 -13.48
CA GLU A 112 -8.76 -19.23 -13.85
C GLU A 112 -9.84 -19.76 -14.82
N PRO A 113 -9.45 -20.54 -15.85
CA PRO A 113 -10.40 -21.17 -16.75
C PRO A 113 -11.29 -22.15 -15.98
N GLY A 114 -12.49 -21.71 -15.64
CA GLY A 114 -13.48 -22.48 -14.86
C GLY A 114 -14.24 -21.67 -13.81
N GLU A 115 -13.72 -20.51 -13.38
CA GLU A 115 -14.43 -19.62 -12.43
C GLU A 115 -15.56 -18.81 -13.11
N GLY A 116 -15.67 -18.86 -14.45
CA GLY A 116 -16.71 -18.19 -15.25
C GLY A 116 -17.80 -19.10 -15.84
N GLU A 117 -17.71 -20.42 -15.69
CA GLU A 117 -18.78 -21.34 -16.12
C GLU A 117 -19.74 -21.61 -14.96
N ALA A 118 -20.48 -20.58 -14.57
CA ALA A 118 -21.75 -20.80 -13.91
C ALA A 118 -22.63 -21.61 -14.87
N LEU A 119 -22.85 -22.88 -14.52
CA LEU A 119 -23.86 -23.78 -15.08
C LEU A 119 -25.10 -22.98 -15.51
N HIS A 120 -25.29 -22.80 -16.81
CA HIS A 120 -26.53 -22.31 -17.42
C HIS A 120 -27.27 -23.48 -18.07
#